data_AF-A0A8D8YS60-F1
#
_entry.id   AF-A0A8D8YS60-F1
#
_cell.length_a   1.000
_cell.length_b   1.000
_cell.length_c   1.000
_cell.angle_alpha   90.00
_cell.angle_beta   90.00
_cell.angle_gamma   90.00
#
_symmetry.space_group_name_H-M   'P 1'
#
loop_
_entity.id
_entity.type
_entity.pdbx_description
1 polymer ?
#
loop_
_entity_poly.entity_id
_entity_poly.type
_entity_poly.pdbx_seq_one_letter_code
_entity_poly.pdbx_strand_id
1 'polypeptide(L)'
;MSETSTIGVDPAFVGIDTSFTAFLVWRVEKLVLVRVSPEHFGQFYEGDSYVVFVASEPAKSVDPTSKPYKVYGGRIEQHIHFWLGKTTSTDEAAVAAYKSVELDSFLGGTPVQHREVQERESTRFRGYFKKGIRYLIGGIASGLNHVAKTSEPKLYKVKGKRSPTVTQMPAIDWKYFNSNDVFILDTNDGVIFIWIGMAANPMEKLQATKVTAHRLCEFLNCSAGLEQFLY
;
A
#
# COMPACT_ATOMS: atom_id res chain seq x y z
N MET A 1 7.72 -21.64 -34.54
CA MET A 1 7.74 -20.75 -33.36
C MET A 1 6.36 -20.86 -32.74
N SER A 2 6.22 -21.64 -31.68
CA SER A 2 4.92 -21.96 -31.10
C SER A 2 4.43 -20.80 -30.24
N GLU A 3 3.32 -20.18 -30.63
CA GLU A 3 2.45 -19.44 -29.72
C GLU A 3 1.92 -20.42 -28.68
N THR A 4 2.48 -20.39 -27.47
CA THR A 4 1.83 -20.97 -26.29
C THR A 4 0.65 -20.07 -25.94
N SER A 5 -0.55 -20.49 -26.31
CA SER A 5 -1.79 -19.94 -25.79
C SER A 5 -1.78 -20.04 -24.26
N THR A 6 -1.73 -18.90 -23.59
CA THR A 6 -1.76 -18.75 -22.12
C THR A 6 -3.19 -18.95 -21.63
N ILE A 7 -3.69 -20.18 -21.73
CA ILE A 7 -5.04 -20.52 -21.28
C ILE A 7 -4.96 -20.88 -19.79
N GLY A 8 -5.49 -20.00 -18.93
CA GLY A 8 -5.73 -20.30 -17.51
C GLY A 8 -4.98 -19.46 -16.48
N VAL A 9 -4.30 -18.38 -16.88
CA VAL A 9 -3.56 -17.48 -15.96
C VAL A 9 -4.25 -16.13 -15.87
N ASP A 10 -4.35 -15.56 -14.68
CA ASP A 10 -4.91 -14.22 -14.45
C ASP A 10 -4.24 -13.15 -15.35
N PRO A 11 -5.03 -12.33 -16.09
CA PRO A 11 -4.50 -11.25 -16.91
C PRO A 11 -3.59 -10.26 -16.16
N ALA A 12 -3.75 -10.13 -14.85
CA ALA A 12 -2.94 -9.26 -14.01
C ALA A 12 -1.45 -9.61 -14.01
N PHE A 13 -1.10 -10.86 -14.33
CA PHE A 13 0.27 -11.38 -14.35
C PHE A 13 0.95 -11.26 -15.72
N VAL A 14 0.18 -10.95 -16.77
CA VAL A 14 0.72 -10.75 -18.11
C VAL A 14 1.73 -9.61 -18.10
N GLY A 15 2.89 -9.85 -18.71
CA GLY A 15 3.97 -8.86 -18.84
C GLY A 15 5.00 -8.87 -17.71
N ILE A 16 4.92 -9.78 -16.73
CA ILE A 16 6.01 -9.97 -15.75
C ILE A 16 7.18 -10.68 -16.43
N ASP A 17 8.29 -9.95 -16.63
CA ASP A 17 9.56 -10.51 -17.12
C ASP A 17 10.46 -10.87 -15.93
N THR A 18 10.80 -12.16 -15.81
CA THR A 18 11.62 -12.70 -14.71
C THR A 18 13.08 -12.29 -14.78
N SER A 19 13.53 -11.65 -15.87
CA SER A 19 14.87 -11.07 -16.02
C SER A 19 14.96 -9.60 -15.58
N PHE A 20 13.84 -8.99 -15.19
CA PHE A 20 13.78 -7.61 -14.71
C PHE A 20 13.51 -7.53 -13.21
N THR A 21 13.97 -6.45 -12.60
CA THR A 21 13.47 -6.03 -11.28
C THR A 21 12.03 -5.54 -11.41
N ALA A 22 11.21 -5.78 -10.39
CA ALA A 22 9.81 -5.38 -10.40
C ALA A 22 9.30 -5.10 -8.98
N PHE A 23 8.45 -4.09 -8.86
CA PHE A 23 7.63 -3.88 -7.67
C PHE A 23 6.19 -3.66 -8.13
N LEU A 24 5.34 -4.63 -7.84
CA LEU A 24 3.99 -4.68 -8.37
C LEU A 24 3.03 -4.85 -7.19
N VAL A 25 2.02 -4.00 -7.13
CA VAL A 25 0.96 -4.09 -6.11
C VAL A 25 -0.37 -4.22 -6.83
N TRP A 26 -1.14 -5.21 -6.41
CA TRP A 26 -2.53 -5.40 -6.79
C TRP A 26 -3.42 -5.35 -5.57
N ARG A 27 -4.61 -4.79 -5.74
CA ARG A 27 -5.70 -4.83 -4.79
C ARG A 27 -6.73 -5.82 -5.30
N VAL A 28 -7.31 -6.62 -4.40
CA VAL A 28 -8.47 -7.44 -4.73
C VAL A 28 -9.67 -6.50 -4.80
N GLU A 29 -10.28 -6.36 -5.97
CA GLU A 29 -11.50 -5.58 -6.16
C GLU A 29 -12.53 -6.47 -6.84
N LYS A 30 -13.67 -6.73 -6.18
CA LYS A 30 -14.73 -7.61 -6.73
C LYS A 30 -14.20 -8.96 -7.24
N LEU A 31 -13.34 -9.59 -6.42
CA LEU A 31 -12.71 -10.89 -6.68
C LEU A 31 -11.71 -10.95 -7.85
N VAL A 32 -11.30 -9.81 -8.39
CA VAL A 32 -10.24 -9.72 -9.41
C VAL A 32 -9.06 -8.87 -8.94
N LEU A 33 -7.87 -9.10 -9.49
CA LEU A 33 -6.69 -8.28 -9.19
C LEU A 33 -6.65 -7.01 -10.03
N VAL A 34 -6.69 -5.85 -9.37
CA VAL A 34 -6.56 -4.54 -10.01
C VAL A 34 -5.22 -3.91 -9.63
N ARG A 35 -4.51 -3.38 -10.63
CA ARG A 35 -3.22 -2.70 -10.42
C ARG A 35 -3.38 -1.46 -9.56
N VAL A 36 -2.59 -1.37 -8.50
CA VAL A 36 -2.47 -0.14 -7.70
C VAL A 36 -1.45 0.77 -8.38
N SER A 37 -1.78 2.05 -8.52
CA SER A 37 -0.86 3.03 -9.10
C SER A 37 0.29 3.36 -8.13
N PRO A 38 1.52 3.62 -8.61
CA PRO A 38 2.68 3.84 -7.75
C PRO A 38 2.53 4.96 -6.70
N GLU A 39 1.73 6.00 -6.96
CA GLU A 39 1.46 7.05 -5.97
C GLU A 39 0.70 6.56 -4.72
N HIS A 40 0.01 5.42 -4.84
CA HIS A 40 -0.72 4.79 -3.75
C HIS A 40 0.07 3.67 -3.05
N PHE A 41 1.31 3.40 -3.44
CA PHE A 41 2.13 2.39 -2.78
C PHE A 41 2.36 2.74 -1.30
N GLY A 42 2.14 1.75 -0.43
CA GLY A 42 2.18 1.93 1.02
C GLY A 42 0.87 2.40 1.64
N GLN A 43 -0.18 2.63 0.84
CA GLN A 43 -1.54 2.90 1.32
C GLN A 43 -2.37 1.62 1.22
N PHE A 44 -2.87 1.13 2.36
CA PHE A 44 -3.66 -0.09 2.44
C PHE A 44 -4.98 0.20 3.14
N TYR A 45 -6.09 -0.14 2.50
CA TYR A 45 -7.41 -0.09 3.12
C TYR A 45 -7.60 -1.30 4.02
N GLU A 46 -8.05 -1.07 5.26
CA GLU A 46 -8.24 -2.13 6.25
C GLU A 46 -9.34 -3.12 5.87
N GLY A 47 -10.27 -2.71 5.00
CA GLY A 47 -11.35 -3.54 4.48
C GLY A 47 -10.97 -4.40 3.29
N ASP A 48 -9.74 -4.36 2.81
CA ASP A 48 -9.35 -5.05 1.58
C ASP A 48 -8.16 -5.99 1.75
N SER A 49 -7.94 -6.79 0.71
CA SER A 49 -6.77 -7.65 0.56
C SER A 49 -5.92 -7.25 -0.65
N TYR A 50 -4.61 -7.46 -0.55
CA TYR A 50 -3.64 -7.04 -1.57
C TYR A 50 -2.65 -8.16 -1.88
N VAL A 51 -2.12 -8.16 -3.09
CA VAL A 51 -0.97 -8.97 -3.51
C VAL A 51 0.16 -8.03 -3.88
N VAL A 52 1.35 -8.24 -3.32
CA VAL A 52 2.56 -7.48 -3.61
C VAL A 52 3.63 -8.43 -4.13
N PHE A 53 4.07 -8.23 -5.36
CA PHE A 53 5.18 -8.97 -5.95
C PHE A 53 6.42 -8.08 -6.01
N VAL A 54 7.54 -8.63 -5.53
CA VAL A 54 8.84 -7.98 -5.53
C VAL A 54 9.85 -8.90 -6.18
N ALA A 55 10.48 -8.42 -7.25
CA ALA A 55 11.64 -9.03 -7.89
C ALA A 55 12.83 -8.06 -7.78
N SER A 56 13.90 -8.49 -7.12
CA SER A 56 15.06 -7.64 -6.87
C SER A 56 16.34 -8.46 -6.79
N GLU A 57 17.49 -7.84 -7.06
CA GLU A 57 18.77 -8.46 -6.74
C GLU A 57 18.92 -8.67 -5.22
N PRO A 58 19.55 -9.78 -4.77
CA PRO A 58 19.83 -10.05 -3.37
C PRO A 58 20.50 -8.86 -2.67
N ALA A 59 20.14 -8.63 -1.41
CA ALA A 59 20.71 -7.61 -0.53
C ALA A 59 20.60 -6.13 -0.99
N LYS A 60 19.98 -5.84 -2.14
CA LYS A 60 19.68 -4.45 -2.53
C LYS A 60 18.41 -3.96 -1.86
N SER A 61 18.43 -2.72 -1.38
CA SER A 61 17.21 -2.09 -0.86
C SER A 61 16.24 -1.85 -2.01
N VAL A 62 14.99 -2.24 -1.83
CA VAL A 62 13.95 -2.02 -2.83
C VAL A 62 13.27 -0.68 -2.55
N ASP A 63 13.10 0.12 -3.61
CA ASP A 63 12.23 1.29 -3.60
C ASP A 63 11.05 0.99 -4.54
N PRO A 64 9.80 0.96 -4.04
CA PRO A 64 8.60 0.71 -4.82
C PRO A 64 8.42 1.62 -6.05
N THR A 65 9.06 2.78 -6.07
CA THR A 65 8.96 3.78 -7.13
C THR A 65 10.10 3.73 -8.15
N SER A 66 11.09 2.86 -7.95
CA SER A 66 12.20 2.70 -8.89
C SER A 66 11.74 2.11 -10.22
N LYS A 67 12.33 2.60 -11.32
CA LYS A 67 12.08 2.04 -12.65
C LYS A 67 12.60 0.60 -12.72
N PRO A 68 11.79 -0.35 -13.23
CA PRO A 68 12.26 -1.68 -13.59
C PRO A 68 13.50 -1.63 -14.49
N TYR A 69 14.46 -2.51 -14.25
CA TYR A 69 15.63 -2.68 -15.11
C TYR A 69 16.01 -4.15 -15.22
N LYS A 70 16.64 -4.50 -16.34
CA LYS A 70 17.11 -5.85 -16.62
C LYS A 70 18.34 -6.17 -15.78
N VAL A 71 18.34 -7.33 -15.13
CA VAL A 71 19.50 -7.82 -14.38
C VAL A 71 20.36 -8.69 -15.32
N TYR A 72 21.65 -8.38 -15.41
CA TYR A 72 22.60 -9.10 -16.26
C TYR A 72 23.52 -9.98 -15.41
N GLY A 73 23.49 -11.29 -15.64
CA GLY A 73 24.41 -12.25 -15.00
C GLY A 73 24.25 -12.40 -13.48
N GLY A 74 23.20 -11.81 -12.88
CA GLY A 74 22.91 -11.86 -11.44
C GLY A 74 21.68 -12.70 -11.12
N ARG A 75 21.54 -13.09 -9.85
CA ARG A 75 20.33 -13.76 -9.32
C ARG A 75 19.26 -12.71 -9.04
N ILE A 76 18.01 -13.01 -9.37
CA ILE A 76 16.84 -12.25 -8.91
C ILE A 76 16.16 -13.06 -7.80
N GLU A 77 15.92 -12.42 -6.67
CA GLU A 77 15.08 -12.95 -5.61
C GLU A 77 13.65 -12.44 -5.81
N GLN A 78 12.70 -13.36 -5.69
CA GLN A 78 11.29 -13.10 -5.92
C GLN A 78 10.49 -13.37 -4.65
N HIS A 79 9.62 -12.44 -4.30
CA HIS A 79 8.79 -12.50 -3.12
C HIS A 79 7.35 -12.12 -3.47
N ILE A 80 6.41 -12.95 -3.03
CA ILE A 80 4.99 -12.68 -3.14
C ILE A 80 4.46 -12.48 -1.72
N HIS A 81 3.89 -11.32 -1.45
CA HIS A 81 3.24 -11.03 -0.18
C HIS A 81 1.76 -10.89 -0.44
N PHE A 82 0.91 -11.65 0.26
CA PHE A 82 -0.52 -11.34 0.31
C PHE A 82 -0.81 -10.67 1.65
N TRP A 83 -1.26 -9.43 1.58
CA TRP A 83 -1.55 -8.60 2.74
C TRP A 83 -3.06 -8.60 3.00
N LEU A 84 -3.42 -8.84 4.26
CA LEU A 84 -4.81 -8.94 4.70
C LEU A 84 -5.14 -7.79 5.66
N GLY A 85 -6.11 -6.98 5.27
CA GLY A 85 -6.65 -5.92 6.09
C GLY A 85 -7.36 -6.44 7.32
N LYS A 86 -7.44 -5.60 8.36
CA LYS A 86 -8.05 -5.96 9.64
C LYS A 86 -9.53 -6.36 9.51
N THR A 87 -10.25 -5.77 8.56
CA THR A 87 -11.67 -5.98 8.32
C THR A 87 -11.97 -6.50 6.91
N THR A 88 -10.96 -7.04 6.21
CA THR A 88 -11.16 -7.66 4.89
C THR A 88 -12.11 -8.85 4.97
N SER A 89 -12.93 -9.03 3.95
CA SER A 89 -13.89 -10.13 3.90
C SER A 89 -13.20 -11.47 3.59
N THR A 90 -13.85 -12.57 3.96
CA THR A 90 -13.29 -13.92 3.81
C THR A 90 -13.02 -14.29 2.36
N ASP A 91 -13.90 -13.88 1.45
CA ASP A 91 -13.76 -14.08 0.01
C ASP A 91 -12.58 -13.29 -0.57
N GLU A 92 -12.39 -12.03 -0.21
CA GLU A 92 -11.25 -11.23 -0.66
C GLU A 92 -9.92 -11.79 -0.13
N ALA A 93 -9.87 -12.18 1.14
CA ALA A 93 -8.70 -12.82 1.73
C ALA A 93 -8.37 -14.15 1.03
N ALA A 94 -9.40 -14.94 0.70
CA ALA A 94 -9.24 -16.19 -0.05
C ALA A 94 -8.73 -15.93 -1.47
N VAL A 95 -9.23 -14.90 -2.16
CA VAL A 95 -8.75 -14.51 -3.49
C VAL A 95 -7.28 -14.08 -3.42
N ALA A 96 -6.87 -13.26 -2.45
CA ALA A 96 -5.47 -12.85 -2.33
C ALA A 96 -4.52 -14.06 -2.11
N ALA A 97 -4.92 -15.02 -1.27
CA ALA A 97 -4.15 -16.24 -1.03
C ALA A 97 -4.14 -17.18 -2.25
N TYR A 98 -5.28 -17.35 -2.92
CA TYR A 98 -5.36 -18.14 -4.15
C TYR A 98 -4.48 -17.54 -5.26
N LYS A 99 -4.57 -16.22 -5.44
CA LYS A 99 -3.81 -15.49 -6.46
C LYS A 99 -2.31 -15.46 -6.18
N SER A 100 -1.88 -15.50 -4.92
CA SER A 100 -0.45 -15.64 -4.61
C SER A 100 0.11 -16.98 -5.05
N VAL A 101 -0.66 -18.07 -4.90
CA VAL A 101 -0.28 -19.41 -5.37
C VAL A 101 -0.32 -19.52 -6.89
N GLU A 102 -1.33 -18.91 -7.53
CA GLU A 102 -1.42 -18.84 -9.00
C GLU A 102 -0.21 -18.08 -9.59
N LEU A 103 0.16 -16.95 -8.99
CA LEU A 103 1.34 -16.16 -9.40
C LEU A 103 2.64 -16.93 -9.18
N ASP A 104 2.78 -17.63 -8.05
CA ASP A 104 3.93 -18.48 -7.78
C ASP A 104 4.10 -19.57 -8.84
N SER A 105 3.01 -20.24 -9.20
CA SER A 105 2.97 -21.27 -10.25
C SER A 105 3.31 -20.68 -11.62
N PHE A 106 2.77 -19.50 -11.95
CA PHE A 106 3.07 -18.78 -13.19
C PHE A 106 4.57 -18.43 -13.32
N LEU A 107 5.23 -18.14 -12.19
CA LEU A 107 6.65 -17.82 -12.13
C LEU A 107 7.54 -19.07 -11.99
N GLY A 108 6.97 -20.28 -12.09
CA GLY A 108 7.72 -21.54 -12.02
C GLY A 108 8.08 -22.01 -10.61
N GLY A 109 7.37 -21.52 -9.59
CA GLY A 109 7.54 -21.94 -8.18
C GLY A 109 8.83 -21.44 -7.53
N THR A 110 9.49 -20.43 -8.11
CA THR A 110 10.71 -19.82 -7.56
C THR A 110 10.47 -18.75 -6.48
N PRO A 111 9.35 -17.99 -6.47
CA PRO A 111 9.12 -17.00 -5.42
C PRO A 111 8.95 -17.58 -4.01
N VAL A 112 9.29 -16.79 -2.98
CA VAL A 112 8.91 -17.08 -1.59
C VAL A 112 7.62 -16.34 -1.26
N GLN A 113 6.61 -17.09 -0.80
CA GLN A 113 5.32 -16.55 -0.41
C GLN A 113 5.30 -16.11 1.07
N HIS A 114 4.68 -14.97 1.36
CA HIS A 114 4.56 -14.38 2.69
C HIS A 114 3.11 -13.99 2.98
N ARG A 115 2.61 -14.40 4.14
CA ARG A 115 1.34 -13.92 4.68
C ARG A 115 1.57 -12.69 5.54
N GLU A 116 1.05 -11.55 5.10
CA GLU A 116 1.16 -10.29 5.82
C GLU A 116 -0.20 -9.92 6.40
N VAL A 117 -0.26 -9.61 7.70
CA VAL A 117 -1.51 -9.16 8.36
C VAL A 117 -1.28 -7.75 8.85
N GLN A 118 -2.29 -6.88 8.68
CA GLN A 118 -2.27 -5.51 9.19
C GLN A 118 -1.70 -5.43 10.62
N GLU A 119 -0.79 -4.48 10.85
CA GLU A 119 -0.05 -4.25 12.11
C GLU A 119 0.92 -5.37 12.54
N ARG A 120 0.96 -6.50 11.83
CA ARG A 120 1.85 -7.66 12.10
C ARG A 120 2.69 -8.05 10.90
N GLU A 121 2.93 -7.11 9.99
CA GLU A 121 3.72 -7.38 8.80
C GLU A 121 5.18 -7.67 9.14
N SER A 122 5.79 -8.52 8.31
CA SER A 122 7.19 -8.88 8.39
C SER A 122 8.10 -7.64 8.29
N THR A 123 9.29 -7.74 8.88
CA THR A 123 10.30 -6.67 8.76
C THR A 123 10.68 -6.42 7.30
N ARG A 124 10.65 -7.47 6.47
CA ARG A 124 10.87 -7.39 5.02
C ARG A 124 9.81 -6.54 4.34
N PHE A 125 8.53 -6.85 4.55
CA PHE A 125 7.43 -6.10 3.96
C PHE A 125 7.44 -4.62 4.37
N ARG A 126 7.63 -4.35 5.66
CA ARG A 126 7.79 -2.98 6.16
C ARG A 126 9.00 -2.25 5.56
N GLY A 127 10.07 -2.99 5.27
CA GLY A 127 11.29 -2.47 4.66
C GLY A 127 11.10 -1.91 3.24
N TYR A 128 10.09 -2.37 2.51
CA TYR A 128 9.76 -1.85 1.18
C TYR A 128 9.23 -0.41 1.24
N PHE A 129 8.43 -0.10 2.26
CA PHE A 129 7.75 1.18 2.37
C PHE A 129 8.57 2.14 3.26
N LYS A 130 9.69 2.65 2.73
CA LYS A 130 10.58 3.60 3.46
C LYS A 130 9.88 4.89 3.90
N LYS A 131 8.81 5.29 3.19
CA LYS A 131 7.94 6.42 3.54
C LYS A 131 6.91 6.06 4.62
N GLY A 132 6.92 4.83 5.12
CA GLY A 132 5.96 4.28 6.08
C GLY A 132 4.73 3.66 5.41
N ILE A 133 4.02 2.84 6.19
CA ILE A 133 2.73 2.25 5.81
C ILE A 133 1.59 3.13 6.35
N ARG A 134 0.57 3.35 5.53
CA ARG A 134 -0.68 4.05 5.88
C ARG A 134 -1.85 3.07 5.82
N TYR A 135 -2.53 2.89 6.94
CA TYR A 135 -3.79 2.14 7.02
C TYR A 135 -4.96 3.12 6.88
N LEU A 136 -5.82 2.86 5.91
CA LEU A 136 -7.00 3.66 5.59
C LEU A 136 -8.27 2.91 5.95
N ILE A 137 -9.30 3.64 6.35
CA ILE A 137 -10.60 3.04 6.67
C ILE A 137 -11.42 2.85 5.41
N GLY A 138 -12.24 1.80 5.40
CA GLY A 138 -13.08 1.42 4.27
C GLY A 138 -12.37 0.41 3.38
N GLY A 139 -12.77 0.38 2.12
CA GLY A 139 -12.33 -0.60 1.15
C GLY A 139 -13.23 -0.62 -0.08
N ILE A 140 -13.06 -1.60 -0.95
CA ILE A 140 -14.05 -1.86 -1.99
C ILE A 140 -15.31 -2.41 -1.32
N ALA A 141 -16.45 -1.83 -1.68
CA ALA A 141 -17.74 -2.33 -1.30
C ALA A 141 -17.87 -3.81 -1.68
N SER A 142 -17.94 -4.71 -0.71
CA SER A 142 -18.39 -6.08 -0.95
C SER A 142 -19.89 -6.05 -1.31
N GLY A 143 -20.25 -5.80 -2.56
CA GLY A 143 -21.61 -5.88 -3.11
C GLY A 143 -22.73 -5.04 -2.45
N LEU A 144 -22.50 -4.38 -1.30
CA LEU A 144 -23.56 -3.84 -0.43
C LEU A 144 -23.24 -2.48 0.24
N ASN A 145 -22.01 -1.98 0.23
CA ASN A 145 -21.67 -0.72 0.93
C ASN A 145 -20.89 0.27 0.05
N HIS A 146 -21.62 1.15 -0.63
CA HIS A 146 -21.05 2.23 -1.42
C HIS A 146 -20.45 3.31 -0.49
N VAL A 147 -19.14 3.32 -0.28
CA VAL A 147 -18.48 4.45 0.40
C VAL A 147 -18.27 5.57 -0.63
N ALA A 148 -19.03 6.65 -0.47
CA ALA A 148 -18.88 7.85 -1.29
C ALA A 148 -17.49 8.48 -1.07
N LYS A 149 -16.87 8.96 -2.17
CA LYS A 149 -15.65 9.78 -2.15
C LYS A 149 -15.98 11.21 -1.67
N THR A 150 -16.52 11.38 -0.48
CA THR A 150 -16.59 12.71 0.12
C THR A 150 -15.21 13.07 0.67
N SER A 151 -14.73 14.25 0.27
CA SER A 151 -13.60 14.92 0.93
C SER A 151 -14.09 15.29 2.32
N GLU A 152 -14.00 14.36 3.26
CA GLU A 152 -14.30 14.58 4.67
C GLU A 152 -12.99 14.69 5.44
N PRO A 153 -12.94 15.53 6.49
CA PRO A 153 -11.73 15.66 7.29
C PRO A 153 -11.36 14.31 7.92
N LYS A 154 -10.07 13.97 7.89
CA LYS A 154 -9.57 12.67 8.38
C LYS A 154 -8.59 12.87 9.51
N LEU A 155 -8.80 12.11 10.60
CA LEU A 155 -7.85 12.01 11.70
C LEU A 155 -6.96 10.78 11.48
N TYR A 156 -5.65 10.98 11.59
CA TYR A 156 -4.67 9.92 11.54
C TYR A 156 -3.86 9.87 12.82
N LYS A 157 -3.57 8.66 13.28
CA LYS A 157 -2.65 8.38 14.37
C LYS A 157 -1.32 7.91 13.82
N VAL A 158 -0.23 8.52 14.26
CA VAL A 158 1.14 8.11 13.94
C VAL A 158 1.75 7.42 15.14
N LYS A 159 2.12 6.15 14.97
CA LYS A 159 2.63 5.32 16.06
C LYS A 159 3.77 4.40 15.62
N GLY A 160 4.83 4.33 16.42
CA GLY A 160 5.86 3.31 16.31
C GLY A 160 7.27 3.81 16.64
N LYS A 161 8.16 2.86 16.93
CA LYS A 161 9.53 3.17 17.39
C LYS A 161 10.58 3.21 16.28
N ARG A 162 10.51 2.30 15.30
CA ARG A 162 11.51 2.18 14.21
C ARG A 162 10.94 2.55 12.86
N SER A 163 9.77 1.99 12.53
CA SER A 163 9.03 2.25 11.30
C SER A 163 7.61 2.65 11.69
N PRO A 164 7.37 3.93 12.03
CA PRO A 164 6.04 4.36 12.46
C PRO A 164 5.02 4.16 11.34
N THR A 165 3.85 3.69 11.73
CA THR A 165 2.68 3.53 10.84
C THR A 165 1.74 4.71 11.03
N VAL A 166 0.97 5.00 9.99
CA VAL A 166 -0.06 6.04 10.01
C VAL A 166 -1.40 5.33 9.88
N THR A 167 -2.26 5.44 10.89
CA THR A 167 -3.55 4.73 10.91
C THR A 167 -4.66 5.76 10.88
N GLN A 168 -5.57 5.69 9.91
CA GLN A 168 -6.78 6.50 9.91
C GLN A 168 -7.69 6.09 11.06
N MET A 169 -8.24 7.05 11.80
CA MET A 169 -9.18 6.82 12.89
C MET A 169 -10.63 6.82 12.38
N PRO A 170 -11.54 6.02 12.97
CA PRO A 170 -12.93 5.90 12.50
C PRO A 170 -13.75 7.18 12.54
N ALA A 171 -13.36 8.13 13.39
CA ALA A 171 -13.97 9.44 13.48
C ALA A 171 -12.96 10.46 14.03
N ILE A 172 -13.30 11.74 13.91
CA ILE A 172 -12.58 12.81 14.61
C ILE A 172 -13.19 12.93 16.00
N ASP A 173 -12.51 12.35 16.99
CA ASP A 173 -13.00 12.28 18.36
C ASP A 173 -11.83 12.28 19.34
N TRP A 174 -11.94 13.04 20.42
CA TRP A 174 -10.93 13.15 21.47
C TRP A 174 -10.57 11.80 22.10
N LYS A 175 -11.47 10.81 22.07
CA LYS A 175 -11.20 9.46 22.60
C LYS A 175 -10.02 8.74 21.94
N TYR A 176 -9.65 9.14 20.71
CA TYR A 176 -8.52 8.54 20.01
C TYR A 176 -7.18 9.17 20.41
N PHE A 177 -7.19 10.40 20.91
CA PHE A 177 -6.00 11.14 21.29
C PHE A 177 -5.40 10.58 22.57
N ASN A 178 -4.07 10.61 22.66
CA ASN A 178 -3.35 10.28 23.88
C ASN A 178 -1.98 10.96 23.89
N SER A 179 -1.41 11.16 25.08
CA SER A 179 -0.15 11.89 25.25
C SER A 179 1.10 11.21 24.67
N ASN A 180 1.03 9.95 24.24
CA ASN A 180 2.18 9.16 23.82
C ASN A 180 2.39 9.11 22.30
N ASP A 181 1.43 9.57 21.50
CA ASP A 181 1.44 9.43 20.04
C ASP A 181 1.28 10.80 19.35
N VAL A 182 1.51 10.85 18.04
CA VAL A 182 1.26 12.04 17.20
C VAL A 182 -0.03 11.83 16.40
N PHE A 183 -0.81 12.88 16.23
CA PHE A 183 -2.05 12.84 15.46
C PHE A 183 -2.03 13.92 14.37
N ILE A 184 -2.55 13.57 13.19
CA ILE A 184 -2.65 14.46 12.03
C ILE A 184 -4.13 14.61 11.70
N LEU A 185 -4.64 15.83 11.71
CA LEU A 185 -5.98 16.16 11.23
C LEU A 185 -5.83 16.82 9.85
N ASP A 186 -6.18 16.07 8.82
CA ASP A 186 -6.18 16.50 7.41
C ASP A 186 -7.57 17.07 7.10
N THR A 187 -7.67 18.39 6.90
CA THR A 187 -8.93 19.06 6.59
C THR A 187 -9.06 19.32 5.08
N ASN A 188 -10.30 19.49 4.63
CA ASN A 188 -10.62 19.51 3.20
C ASN A 188 -10.17 20.77 2.45
N ASP A 189 -9.80 21.81 3.19
CA ASP A 189 -9.40 23.14 2.72
C ASP A 189 -7.89 23.29 2.55
N GLY A 190 -7.14 22.17 2.60
CA GLY A 190 -5.69 22.17 2.45
C GLY A 190 -4.93 22.57 3.72
N VAL A 191 -5.63 22.75 4.84
CA VAL A 191 -5.02 22.93 6.15
C VAL A 191 -4.77 21.56 6.79
N ILE A 192 -3.61 21.38 7.42
CA ILE A 192 -3.29 20.15 8.14
C ILE A 192 -2.82 20.51 9.54
N PHE A 193 -3.52 20.04 10.56
CA PHE A 193 -3.13 20.22 11.96
C PHE A 193 -2.34 19.01 12.44
N ILE A 194 -1.23 19.26 13.13
CA ILE A 194 -0.46 18.21 13.80
C ILE A 194 -0.58 18.43 15.30
N TRP A 195 -1.17 17.46 16.00
CA TRP A 195 -1.18 17.41 17.46
C TRP A 195 -0.06 16.47 17.92
N ILE A 196 0.82 16.97 18.78
CA ILE A 196 1.99 16.23 19.26
C ILE A 196 1.78 15.89 20.73
N GLY A 197 1.68 14.60 21.05
CA GLY A 197 1.63 14.14 22.43
C GLY A 197 2.90 14.51 23.19
N MET A 198 2.76 14.87 24.47
CA MET A 198 3.87 15.25 25.34
C MET A 198 4.99 14.19 25.40
N ALA A 199 4.63 12.91 25.36
CA ALA A 199 5.53 11.76 25.38
C ALA A 199 5.77 11.13 23.99
N ALA A 200 5.31 11.78 22.91
CA ALA A 200 5.51 11.28 21.55
C ALA A 200 7.00 11.24 21.18
N ASN A 201 7.39 10.18 20.49
CA ASN A 201 8.81 9.94 20.21
C ASN A 201 9.29 10.66 18.93
N PRO A 202 10.60 10.90 18.76
CA PRO A 202 11.13 11.64 17.60
C PRO A 202 10.81 11.01 16.24
N MET A 203 10.71 9.67 16.16
CA MET A 203 10.39 8.98 14.91
C MET A 203 8.94 9.21 14.51
N GLU A 204 8.01 9.24 15.46
CA GLU A 204 6.61 9.58 15.21
C GLU A 204 6.47 11.02 14.70
N LYS A 205 7.18 11.96 15.32
CA LYS A 205 7.19 13.37 14.89
C LYS A 205 7.73 13.51 13.47
N LEU A 206 8.87 12.88 13.17
CA LEU A 206 9.47 12.88 11.83
C LEU A 206 8.53 12.26 10.79
N GLN A 207 7.88 11.15 11.12
CA GLN A 207 6.94 10.51 10.22
C GLN A 207 5.72 11.40 9.97
N ALA A 208 5.19 12.07 11.00
CA ALA A 208 4.08 13.00 10.84
C ALA A 208 4.45 14.15 9.88
N THR A 209 5.62 14.77 10.03
CA THR A 209 6.09 15.82 9.12
C THR A 209 6.18 15.32 7.67
N LYS A 210 6.71 14.11 7.44
CA LYS A 210 6.81 13.53 6.09
C LYS A 210 5.43 13.32 5.45
N VAL A 211 4.48 12.80 6.22
CA VAL A 211 3.11 12.54 5.76
C VAL A 211 2.40 13.84 5.44
N THR A 212 2.48 14.84 6.32
CA THR A 212 1.91 16.17 6.10
C THR A 212 2.50 16.83 4.86
N ALA A 213 3.82 16.82 4.69
CA ALA A 213 4.47 17.39 3.51
C ALA A 213 3.98 16.71 2.21
N HIS A 214 3.87 15.38 2.21
CA HIS A 214 3.35 14.64 1.06
C HIS A 214 1.90 15.02 0.73
N ARG A 215 1.03 15.12 1.74
CA ARG A 215 -0.38 15.50 1.56
C ARG A 215 -0.54 16.92 1.04
N LEU A 216 0.27 17.87 1.53
CA LEU A 216 0.30 19.24 1.01
C LEU A 216 0.74 19.28 -0.46
N CYS A 217 1.77 18.51 -0.84
CA CYS A 217 2.18 18.40 -2.25
C CYS A 217 1.07 17.80 -3.13
N GLU A 218 0.38 16.76 -2.67
CA GLU A 218 -0.78 16.19 -3.38
C GLU A 218 -1.91 17.22 -3.56
N PHE A 219 -2.22 17.99 -2.51
CA PHE A 219 -3.25 19.03 -2.56
C PHE A 219 -2.90 20.12 -3.57
N LEU A 220 -1.67 20.65 -3.53
CA LEU A 220 -1.21 21.71 -4.45
C LEU A 220 -1.16 21.26 -5.91
N ASN A 221 -0.76 20.01 -6.17
CA ASN A 221 -0.76 19.45 -7.52
C ASN A 221 -2.19 19.22 -8.04
N CYS A 222 -3.12 18.83 -7.17
CA CYS A 222 -4.53 18.71 -7.52
C CYS A 222 -5.15 20.06 -7.87
N SER A 223 -4.87 21.11 -7.09
CA SER A 223 -5.36 22.47 -7.40
C SER A 223 -4.80 23.01 -8.71
N ALA A 224 -3.51 22.77 -8.99
CA ALA A 224 -2.89 23.19 -10.25
C ALA A 224 -3.46 22.45 -11.49
N GLY A 225 -3.85 21.19 -11.32
CA GLY A 225 -4.49 20.41 -12.39
C GLY A 225 -5.93 20.85 -12.72
N LEU A 226 -6.64 21.45 -11.76
CA LEU A 226 -7.99 21.97 -11.98
C LEU A 226 -8.00 23.30 -12.76
N GLU A 227 -6.93 24.09 -12.70
CA GLU A 227 -6.81 25.33 -13.48
C GLU A 227 -6.60 25.09 -14.98
N GLN A 228 -6.14 23.90 -15.39
CA GLN A 228 -5.94 23.54 -16.80
C GLN A 228 -7.25 23.18 -17.54
N PHE A 229 -8.38 23.11 -16.85
CA PHE A 229 -9.70 22.87 -17.44
C PHE A 229 -10.62 24.09 -17.45
N LEU A 230 -10.08 25.28 -17.15
CA LEU A 230 -10.84 26.55 -17.11
C LEU A 230 -10.53 27.52 -18.27
N TYR A 231 -9.96 27.05 -19.38
CA TYR A 231 -9.80 27.83 -20.61
C TYR A 231 -10.19 27.06 -21.86
#